data_AF-J3IJZ7-F1
#
_entry.id   AF-J3IJZ7-F1
#
_cell.length_a   1.000
_cell.length_b   1.000
_cell.length_c   1.000
_cell.angle_alpha   90.00
_cell.angle_beta   90.00
_cell.angle_gamma   90.00
#
_symmetry.space_group_name_H-M   'P 1'
#
loop_
_entity.id
_entity.type
_entity.pdbx_description
1 polymer ?
#
loop_
_entity_poly.entity_id
_entity_poly.type
_entity_poly.pdbx_seq_one_letter_code
_entity_poly.pdbx_strand_id
1 'polypeptide(L)' 'MIDVGRPGDEVVKALADRVVRIGRVWQSWPTWVRVSVGTDAQMRRFREAFGQVIQG' A
#
# COMPACT_ATOMS: atom_id res chain seq x y z
N MET A 1 -7.14 6.91 -0.87
CA MET A 1 -7.55 5.62 -0.28
C MET A 1 -7.68 4.63 -1.43
N ILE A 2 -7.27 3.38 -1.26
CA ILE A 2 -7.34 2.34 -2.30
C ILE A 2 -7.93 1.08 -1.67
N ASP A 3 -8.97 0.51 -2.28
CA ASP A 3 -9.44 -0.84 -1.95
C ASP A 3 -8.51 -1.86 -2.63
N VAL A 4 -7.88 -2.74 -1.85
CA VAL A 4 -6.94 -3.75 -2.36
C VAL A 4 -7.60 -5.13 -2.51
N GLY A 5 -8.88 -5.27 -2.12
CA GLY A 5 -9.64 -6.52 -2.28
C GLY A 5 -9.13 -7.71 -1.45
N ARG A 6 -8.19 -7.48 -0.53
CA ARG A 6 -7.60 -8.46 0.39
C ARG A 6 -7.25 -7.77 1.73
N PRO A 7 -6.83 -8.49 2.79
CA PRO A 7 -6.48 -7.88 4.06
C PRO A 7 -5.43 -6.77 3.87
N GLY A 8 -5.78 -5.53 4.22
CA GLY A 8 -4.95 -4.36 3.95
C GLY A 8 -3.65 -4.37 4.76
N ASP A 9 -3.63 -5.04 5.91
CA ASP A 9 -2.47 -5.22 6.79
C ASP A 9 -1.39 -6.09 6.12
N GLU A 10 -1.78 -7.12 5.37
CA GLU A 10 -0.85 -7.91 4.55
C GLU A 10 -0.20 -7.04 3.48
N VAL A 11 -0.98 -6.17 2.81
CA VAL A 11 -0.45 -5.23 1.80
C VAL A 11 0.48 -4.19 2.44
N VAL A 12 0.12 -3.64 3.60
CA VAL A 12 0.97 -2.70 4.35
C VAL A 12 2.31 -3.35 4.70
N LYS A 13 2.29 -4.59 5.18
CA LYS A 13 3.49 -5.35 5.53
C LYS A 13 4.36 -5.62 4.29
N ALA A 14 3.76 -6.14 3.21
CA ALA A 14 4.47 -6.46 1.98
C ALA A 14 5.12 -5.24 1.30
N LEU A 15 4.50 -4.07 1.42
CA LEU A 15 5.10 -2.81 0.97
C LEU A 15 6.23 -2.35 1.91
N ALA A 16 6.07 -2.51 3.22
CA ALA A 16 7.09 -2.16 4.20
C ALA A 16 8.37 -2.99 4.01
N ASP A 17 8.25 -4.28 3.66
CA ASP A 17 9.37 -5.15 3.29
C ASP A 17 10.13 -4.65 2.05
N ARG A 18 9.46 -3.88 1.18
CA ARG A 18 10.03 -3.18 0.01
C ARG A 18 10.46 -1.75 0.34
N VAL A 19 10.52 -1.40 1.63
CA VAL A 19 10.86 -0.07 2.15
C VAL A 19 9.91 1.03 1.64
N VAL A 20 8.66 0.68 1.35
CA VAL A 20 7.58 1.61 1.00
C VAL A 20 6.55 1.59 2.13
N ARG A 21 6.55 2.63 2.96
CA ARG A 21 5.63 2.72 4.11
C ARG A 21 4.40 3.52 3.73
N ILE A 22 3.23 2.95 4.01
CA ILE A 22 1.93 3.61 3.84
C ILE A 22 1.19 3.70 5.18
N GLY A 23 0.06 4.41 5.20
CA GLY A 23 -0.73 4.60 6.42
C GLY A 23 -1.35 3.31 6.94
N ARG A 24 -1.67 3.30 8.24
CA ARG A 24 -2.37 2.19 8.90
C ARG A 24 -3.73 1.89 8.27
N VAL A 25 -4.17 0.64 8.38
CA VAL A 25 -5.54 0.20 8.07
C VAL A 25 -6.50 0.65 9.18
N TRP A 26 -7.75 0.94 8.81
CA TRP A 26 -8.83 1.21 9.75
C TRP A 26 -9.68 -0.03 9.93
N GLN A 27 -10.04 -0.37 11.16
CA GLN A 27 -10.78 -1.61 11.46
C GLN A 27 -12.13 -1.68 10.72
N SER A 28 -12.81 -0.55 10.53
CA SER A 28 -14.07 -0.50 9.79
C SER A 28 -13.88 -0.80 8.29
N TRP A 29 -12.69 -0.54 7.72
CA TRP A 29 -12.39 -0.70 6.29
C TRP A 29 -11.17 -1.62 6.10
N PRO A 30 -11.32 -2.93 6.38
CA PRO A 30 -10.20 -3.86 6.48
C PRO A 30 -9.45 -4.11 5.17
N THR A 31 -10.10 -3.90 4.02
CA THR A 31 -9.50 -4.06 2.68
C THR A 31 -8.97 -2.74 2.11
N TRP A 32 -9.10 -1.62 2.84
CA TRP A 32 -8.72 -0.31 2.34
C TRP A 32 -7.40 0.16 2.95
N VAL A 33 -6.52 0.68 2.11
CA VAL A 33 -5.24 1.26 2.52
C VAL A 33 -5.18 2.76 2.25
N ARG A 34 -4.47 3.48 3.13
CA ARG A 34 -4.24 4.93 2.98
C ARG A 34 -2.83 5.20 2.46
N VAL A 35 -2.76 5.75 1.25
CA VAL A 35 -1.51 6.21 0.64
C VAL A 35 -1.47 7.73 0.69
N SER A 36 -0.40 8.29 1.27
CA SER A 36 -0.11 9.73 1.17
C SER A 36 0.55 10.00 -0.18
N VAL A 37 0.14 11.07 -0.85
CA VAL A 37 0.78 11.50 -2.10
C VAL A 37 2.03 12.29 -1.75
N GLY A 38 3.19 11.74 -2.13
CA GLY A 38 4.50 12.36 -1.97
C GLY A 38 5.03 12.97 -3.27
N THR A 39 6.34 13.12 -3.36
CA THR A 39 7.05 13.53 -4.58
C THR A 39 6.91 12.50 -5.70
N ASP A 40 7.14 12.90 -6.95
CA ASP A 40 7.08 12.02 -8.11
C ASP A 40 8.00 10.79 -7.99
N ALA A 41 9.20 10.96 -7.44
CA ALA A 41 10.14 9.87 -7.23
C ALA A 41 9.61 8.86 -6.21
N GLN A 42 9.00 9.33 -5.11
CA GLN A 42 8.36 8.48 -4.12
C GLN A 42 7.15 7.75 -4.71
N MET A 43 6.33 8.46 -5.49
CA MET A 43 5.12 7.89 -6.10
C MET A 43 5.46 6.88 -7.19
N ARG A 44 6.55 7.07 -7.94
CA ARG A 44 7.06 6.07 -8.89
C ARG A 44 7.45 4.78 -8.19
N ARG A 45 8.26 4.88 -7.14
CA ARG A 45 8.66 3.74 -6.31
C ARG A 45 7.47 3.02 -5.68
N PHE A 46 6.47 3.79 -5.21
CA PHE A 46 5.23 3.23 -4.70
C PHE A 46 4.49 2.42 -5.77
N ARG A 47 4.28 2.96 -6.98
CA ARG A 47 3.55 2.27 -8.06
C ARG A 47 4.22 0.96 -8.46
N GLU A 48 5.54 0.95 -8.56
CA GLU A 48 6.31 -0.26 -8.88
C GLU A 48 6.15 -1.33 -7.81
N ALA A 49 6.39 -0.98 -6.54
CA ALA A 49 6.26 -1.91 -5.42
C ALA A 49 4.81 -2.39 -5.23
N PHE A 50 3.84 -1.49 -5.39
CA PHE A 50 2.41 -1.79 -5.27
C PHE A 50 1.95 -2.75 -6.37
N GLY A 51 2.39 -2.56 -7.62
CA GLY A 51 2.12 -3.49 -8.71
C GLY A 51 2.61 -4.90 -8.42
N GLN A 52 3.84 -5.04 -7.90
CA GLN A 52 4.40 -6.34 -7.50
C GLN A 52 3.63 -7.01 -6.36
N VAL A 53 3.12 -6.24 -5.40
CA VAL A 53 2.39 -6.76 -4.24
C VAL A 53 0.98 -7.21 -4.61
N ILE A 54 0.30 -6.50 -5.51
CA ILE A 54 -1.09 -6.80 -5.88
C ILE A 54 -1.19 -7.89 -6.97
N GLN A 55 -0.18 -8.01 -7.83
CA GLN A 55 -0.13 -9.06 -8.86
C GLN A 55 0.30 -10.43 -8.31
N GLY A 56 0.93 -10.46 -7.12
CA GLY A 56 1.18 -11.69 -6.36
C GLY A 56 -0.03 -12.14 -5.57
#